data_AF-A0A8X7PEV3-F1
#
_entry.id   AF-A0A8X7PEV3-F1
#
_cell.length_a   1.000
_cell.length_b   1.000
_cell.length_c   1.000
_cell.angle_alpha   90.00
_cell.angle_beta   90.00
_cell.angle_gamma   90.00
#
_symmetry.space_group_name_H-M   'P 1'
#
loop_
_entity.id
_entity.type
_entity.pdbx_description
1 polymer ?
#
loop_
_entity_poly.entity_id
_entity_poly.type
_entity_poly.pdbx_seq_one_letter_code
_entity_poly.pdbx_strand_id
1 'polypeptide(L)'
;MAQPTRYVLTSQDTEINVYRGWYMETIAYGLSLRPVQAALVDFVARGGGTEFNTIVQAVLVEKKHALVSQEKTARMILKKISNGNCVINVFHCDLPLDEQLQIVMKNIAETLGKF
;
A
#
# COMPACT_ATOMS: atom_id res chain seq x y z
N MET A 1 3.43 18.72 -6.20
CA MET A 1 3.43 17.77 -7.35
C MET A 1 3.31 16.42 -6.71
N ALA A 2 2.14 15.77 -6.84
CA ALA A 2 1.87 14.53 -6.13
C ALA A 2 2.96 13.50 -6.46
N GLN A 3 3.73 13.11 -5.44
CA GLN A 3 4.73 12.08 -5.62
C GLN A 3 4.00 10.76 -5.81
N PRO A 4 4.38 9.92 -6.78
CA PRO A 4 3.76 8.62 -6.94
C PRO A 4 4.20 7.74 -5.77
N THR A 5 3.38 7.74 -4.71
CA THR A 5 3.49 6.77 -3.63
C THR A 5 2.40 5.75 -3.86
N ARG A 6 2.81 4.48 -4.01
CA ARG A 6 1.90 3.38 -4.27
C ARG A 6 1.81 2.48 -3.06
N TYR A 7 0.58 2.06 -2.77
CA TYR A 7 0.29 1.07 -1.75
C TYR A 7 -0.32 -0.17 -2.39
N VAL A 8 0.07 -1.34 -1.88
CA VAL A 8 -0.56 -2.61 -2.24
C VAL A 8 -0.95 -3.35 -0.97
N LEU A 9 -2.18 -3.85 -0.91
CA LEU A 9 -2.68 -4.75 0.14
C LEU A 9 -2.93 -6.13 -0.46
N THR A 10 -2.63 -7.18 0.29
CA THR A 10 -3.05 -8.55 -0.04
C THR A 10 -3.93 -9.12 1.07
N SER A 11 -5.08 -9.66 0.67
CA SER A 11 -6.00 -10.39 1.55
C SER A 11 -5.84 -11.89 1.39
N GLN A 12 -5.99 -12.65 2.48
CA GLN A 12 -6.00 -14.11 2.52
C GLN A 12 -7.43 -14.68 2.39
N ASP A 13 -8.24 -14.17 1.45
CA ASP A 13 -9.49 -14.83 1.08
C ASP A 13 -9.18 -16.16 0.34
N THR A 14 -10.22 -16.92 -0.06
CA THR A 14 -10.04 -18.15 -0.87
C THR A 14 -9.21 -17.94 -2.14
N GLU A 15 -9.05 -16.68 -2.57
CA GLU A 15 -8.10 -16.23 -3.57
C GLU A 15 -7.32 -15.01 -3.07
N ILE A 16 -6.05 -14.89 -3.45
CA ILE A 16 -5.21 -13.74 -3.09
C ILE A 16 -5.65 -12.52 -3.90
N ASN A 17 -6.30 -11.58 -3.23
CA ASN A 17 -6.74 -10.32 -3.83
C ASN A 17 -5.71 -9.21 -3.61
N VAL A 18 -5.41 -8.48 -4.69
CA VAL A 18 -4.46 -7.34 -4.68
C VAL A 18 -5.23 -6.03 -4.78
N TYR A 19 -5.08 -5.16 -3.78
CA TYR A 19 -5.72 -3.83 -3.73
C TYR A 19 -4.70 -2.71 -3.78
N ARG A 20 -5.02 -1.59 -4.44
CA ARG A 20 -4.04 -0.55 -4.78
C ARG A 20 -4.51 0.84 -4.40
N GLY A 21 -3.59 1.65 -3.90
CA GLY A 21 -3.84 3.04 -3.53
C GLY A 21 -2.70 3.96 -3.97
N TRP A 22 -3.06 5.18 -4.32
CA TRP A 22 -2.12 6.23 -4.75
C TRP A 22 -2.17 7.40 -3.77
N TYR A 23 -1.03 8.06 -3.57
CA TYR A 23 -1.03 9.36 -2.88
C TYR A 23 -1.69 10.41 -3.76
N MET A 24 -2.69 11.09 -3.22
CA MET A 24 -3.35 12.22 -3.89
C MET A 24 -3.18 13.46 -3.03
N GLU A 25 -2.20 14.29 -3.40
CA GLU A 25 -1.93 15.56 -2.73
C GLU A 25 -2.92 16.63 -3.19
N THR A 26 -3.49 17.37 -2.25
CA THR A 26 -4.35 18.53 -2.51
C THR A 26 -3.73 19.80 -1.93
N ILE A 27 -4.11 20.96 -2.47
CA ILE A 27 -3.62 22.28 -2.03
C ILE A 27 -3.87 22.50 -0.52
N ALA A 28 -5.01 22.01 -0.02
CA ALA A 28 -5.25 21.86 1.41
C ALA A 28 -4.61 20.56 1.90
N TYR A 29 -3.41 20.62 2.47
CA TYR A 29 -2.64 19.42 2.84
C TYR A 29 -3.42 18.42 3.73
N GLY A 30 -4.29 18.90 4.63
CA GLY A 30 -5.12 18.05 5.48
C GLY A 30 -6.18 17.21 4.73
N LEU A 31 -6.51 17.58 3.49
CA LEU A 31 -7.41 16.85 2.60
C LEU A 31 -6.67 15.86 1.68
N SER A 32 -5.34 15.77 1.80
CA SER A 32 -4.57 14.82 0.99
C SER A 32 -4.89 13.39 1.39
N LEU A 33 -5.21 12.56 0.40
CA LEU A 33 -5.52 11.15 0.64
C LEU A 33 -4.23 10.34 0.65
N ARG A 34 -3.94 9.69 1.78
CA ARG A 34 -2.72 8.87 1.91
C ARG A 34 -2.87 7.55 1.14
N PRO A 35 -1.77 6.98 0.62
CA PRO A 35 -1.82 5.74 -0.18
C PRO A 35 -2.55 4.59 0.49
N VAL A 36 -2.37 4.43 1.81
CA VAL A 36 -3.03 3.39 2.62
C VAL A 36 -4.54 3.59 2.62
N GLN A 37 -5.01 4.84 2.78
CA GLN A 37 -6.44 5.15 2.80
C GLN A 37 -7.06 4.87 1.43
N ALA A 38 -6.36 5.24 0.35
CA ALA A 38 -6.81 4.94 -1.01
C ALA A 38 -6.88 3.42 -1.27
N ALA A 39 -5.90 2.63 -0.79
CA ALA A 39 -5.91 1.18 -0.95
C ALA A 39 -7.00 0.51 -0.10
N LEU A 40 -7.33 1.05 1.08
CA LEU A 40 -8.44 0.58 1.90
C LEU A 40 -9.79 0.87 1.25
N VAL A 41 -9.94 2.00 0.55
CA VAL A 41 -11.16 2.28 -0.23
C VAL A 41 -11.32 1.23 -1.33
N ASP A 42 -10.24 0.89 -2.04
CA ASP A 42 -10.24 -0.15 -3.07
C ASP A 42 -10.56 -1.55 -2.48
N PHE A 43 -10.02 -1.87 -1.29
CA PHE A 43 -10.35 -3.08 -0.52
C PHE A 43 -11.84 -3.15 -0.18
N VAL A 44 -12.43 -2.08 0.35
CA VAL A 44 -13.85 -2.06 0.71
C VAL A 44 -14.74 -2.12 -0.53
N ALA A 45 -14.41 -1.37 -1.57
CA ALA A 45 -15.22 -1.28 -2.78
C ALA A 45 -15.25 -2.59 -3.60
N ARG A 46 -14.10 -3.29 -3.71
CA ARG A 46 -13.98 -4.52 -4.52
C ARG A 46 -14.09 -5.81 -3.71
N GLY A 47 -13.62 -5.80 -2.46
CA GLY A 47 -13.64 -6.96 -1.57
C GLY A 47 -14.88 -7.03 -0.67
N GLY A 48 -15.82 -6.10 -0.82
CA GLY A 48 -17.02 -6.00 0.03
C GLY A 48 -16.72 -5.55 1.47
N GLY A 49 -15.46 -5.24 1.81
CA GLY A 49 -15.06 -4.80 3.13
C GLY A 49 -15.17 -5.89 4.20
N THR A 50 -14.78 -7.13 3.87
CA THR A 50 -14.61 -8.22 4.86
C THR A 50 -13.66 -7.80 6.00
N GLU A 51 -13.55 -8.63 7.03
CA GLU A 51 -12.77 -8.33 8.24
C GLU A 51 -11.34 -7.86 7.91
N PHE A 52 -10.93 -6.68 8.39
CA PHE A 52 -9.59 -6.13 8.10
C PHE A 52 -8.43 -7.00 8.61
N ASN A 53 -8.71 -8.01 9.43
CA ASN A 53 -7.74 -9.02 9.87
C ASN A 53 -7.29 -9.95 8.73
N THR A 54 -8.01 -10.00 7.60
CA THR A 54 -7.63 -10.75 6.40
C THR A 54 -6.49 -10.08 5.64
N ILE A 55 -6.19 -8.81 5.93
CA ILE A 55 -5.03 -8.09 5.38
C ILE A 55 -3.76 -8.62 6.05
N VAL A 56 -3.09 -9.54 5.36
CA VAL A 56 -1.89 -10.22 5.86
C VAL A 56 -0.60 -9.56 5.43
N GLN A 57 -0.61 -8.81 4.33
CA GLN A 57 0.59 -8.16 3.83
C GLN A 57 0.31 -6.85 3.11
N ALA A 58 1.29 -5.95 3.18
CA ALA A 58 1.28 -4.68 2.51
C ALA A 58 2.64 -4.28 1.97
N VAL A 59 2.63 -3.57 0.85
CA VAL A 59 3.82 -2.96 0.24
C VAL A 59 3.60 -1.46 0.08
N LEU A 60 4.50 -0.67 0.66
CA LEU A 60 4.60 0.76 0.44
C LEU A 60 5.83 1.03 -0.43
N VAL A 61 5.65 1.75 -1.52
CA VAL A 61 6.77 2.29 -2.29
C VAL A 61 6.68 3.81 -2.26
N GLU A 62 7.74 4.44 -1.74
CA GLU A 62 7.87 5.89 -1.69
C GLU A 62 9.25 6.34 -2.18
N LYS A 63 9.38 7.64 -2.48
CA LYS A 63 10.64 8.19 -2.97
C LYS A 63 11.65 8.26 -1.84
N LYS A 64 12.90 7.84 -2.08
CA LYS A 64 13.97 7.80 -1.06
C LYS A 64 14.22 9.15 -0.37
N HIS A 65 14.03 10.24 -1.12
CA HIS A 65 14.17 11.61 -0.63
C HIS A 65 12.83 12.36 -0.63
N ALA A 66 11.72 11.65 -0.38
CA ALA A 66 10.42 12.28 -0.20
C ALA A 66 10.45 13.28 0.96
N LEU A 67 9.91 14.48 0.75
CA LEU A 67 9.75 15.49 1.81
C LEU A 67 8.80 15.00 2.92
N VAL A 68 7.87 14.11 2.57
CA VAL A 68 6.90 13.53 3.49
C VAL A 68 6.91 12.01 3.33
N SER A 69 7.38 11.30 4.36
CA SER A 69 7.30 9.84 4.43
C SER A 69 5.94 9.40 4.98
N GLN A 70 5.35 8.40 4.33
CA GLN A 70 4.08 7.79 4.72
C GLN A 70 4.28 6.54 5.61
N GLU A 71 5.50 6.04 5.72
CA GLU A 71 5.85 4.77 6.39
C GLU A 71 5.28 4.66 7.81
N LYS A 72 5.61 5.60 8.70
CA LYS A 72 5.18 5.54 10.11
C LYS A 72 3.65 5.48 10.25
N THR A 73 2.95 6.28 9.44
CA THR A 73 1.49 6.27 9.41
C THR A 73 0.96 4.93 8.91
N ALA A 74 1.52 4.43 7.80
CA ALA A 74 1.09 3.19 7.20
C ALA A 74 1.24 2.00 8.16
N ARG A 75 2.39 1.90 8.83
CA ARG A 75 2.64 0.89 9.86
C ARG A 75 1.62 0.97 10.99
N MET A 76 1.35 2.18 11.51
CA MET A 76 0.39 2.39 12.59
C MET A 76 -1.04 1.97 12.21
N ILE A 77 -1.53 2.44 11.05
CA ILE A 77 -2.89 2.12 10.59
C ILE A 77 -3.03 0.62 10.40
N LEU A 78 -2.12 0.00 9.63
CA LEU A 78 -2.22 -1.43 9.34
C LEU A 78 -2.10 -2.29 10.59
N LYS A 79 -1.16 -1.98 11.48
CA LYS A 79 -1.04 -2.69 12.77
C LYS A 79 -2.34 -2.63 13.57
N LYS A 80 -3.04 -1.47 13.53
CA LYS A 80 -4.28 -1.30 14.29
C LYS A 80 -5.46 -2.06 13.68
N ILE A 81 -5.61 -2.06 12.34
CA ILE A 81 -6.78 -2.66 11.68
C ILE A 81 -6.61 -4.17 11.42
N SER A 82 -5.39 -4.65 11.23
CA SER A 82 -5.10 -6.08 10.98
C SER A 82 -4.85 -6.89 12.26
N ASN A 83 -5.13 -6.29 13.43
CA ASN A 83 -4.80 -6.85 14.74
C ASN A 83 -3.32 -7.26 14.91
N GLY A 84 -2.41 -6.57 14.23
CA GLY A 84 -0.97 -6.81 14.28
C GLY A 84 -0.44 -7.91 13.36
N ASN A 85 -1.30 -8.56 12.58
CA ASN A 85 -0.90 -9.68 11.72
C ASN A 85 -0.34 -9.24 10.36
N CYS A 86 -0.53 -7.98 9.98
CA CYS A 86 -0.06 -7.49 8.68
C CYS A 86 1.46 -7.25 8.67
N VAL A 87 2.16 -7.94 7.76
CA VAL A 87 3.55 -7.66 7.44
C VAL A 87 3.62 -6.52 6.43
N ILE A 88 4.38 -5.46 6.75
CA ILE A 88 4.53 -4.31 5.86
C ILE A 88 5.98 -4.14 5.41
N ASN A 89 6.16 -4.24 4.09
CA ASN A 89 7.42 -4.00 3.40
C ASN A 89 7.42 -2.57 2.83
N VAL A 90 8.51 -1.83 3.06
CA VAL A 90 8.65 -0.44 2.63
C VAL A 90 9.88 -0.32 1.75
N PHE A 91 9.71 0.26 0.56
CA PHE A 91 10.78 0.49 -0.39
C PHE A 91 10.93 1.97 -0.68
N HIS A 92 12.18 2.42 -0.59
CA HIS A 92 12.60 3.78 -0.83
C HIS A 92 13.33 3.82 -2.17
N CYS A 93 12.67 4.31 -3.23
CA CYS A 93 13.18 4.27 -4.60
C CYS A 93 13.52 5.67 -5.12
N ASP A 94 14.52 5.77 -5.98
CA ASP A 94 14.82 7.00 -6.76
C ASP A 94 14.40 6.87 -8.24
N LEU A 95 13.76 5.75 -8.59
CA LEU A 95 13.48 5.36 -9.96
C LEU A 95 12.22 6.02 -10.53
N PRO A 96 12.14 6.19 -11.87
CA PRO A 96 10.91 6.57 -12.57
C PRO A 96 9.75 5.62 -12.28
N LEU A 97 8.51 6.12 -12.45
CA LEU A 97 7.27 5.39 -12.10
C LEU A 97 7.16 3.99 -12.75
N ASP A 98 7.66 3.85 -13.97
CA ASP A 98 7.59 2.61 -14.75
C ASP A 98 8.50 1.50 -14.17
N GLU A 99 9.64 1.89 -13.58
CA GLU A 99 10.52 0.95 -12.87
C GLU A 99 9.99 0.63 -11.47
N GLN A 100 9.31 1.57 -10.81
CA GLN A 100 8.63 1.29 -9.54
C GLN A 100 7.53 0.23 -9.71
N LEU A 101 6.82 0.26 -10.85
CA LEU A 101 5.83 -0.75 -11.26
C LEU A 101 6.45 -2.15 -11.33
N GLN A 102 7.60 -2.27 -12.00
CA GLN A 102 8.35 -3.53 -12.14
C GLN A 102 8.77 -4.08 -10.77
N ILE A 103 9.31 -3.22 -9.90
CA ILE A 103 9.71 -3.60 -8.53
C ILE A 103 8.51 -4.09 -7.73
N VAL A 104 7.39 -3.36 -7.75
CA VAL A 104 6.17 -3.76 -7.04
C VAL A 104 5.66 -5.10 -7.56
N MET A 105 5.60 -5.30 -8.89
CA MET A 105 5.10 -6.54 -9.47
C MET A 105 6.00 -7.74 -9.17
N LYS A 106 7.33 -7.57 -9.27
CA LYS A 106 8.30 -8.61 -8.88
C LYS A 106 8.16 -9.00 -7.41
N ASN A 107 8.06 -8.01 -6.53
CA ASN A 107 8.00 -8.26 -5.09
C ASN A 107 6.66 -8.82 -4.66
N ILE A 108 5.56 -8.46 -5.33
CA ILE A 108 4.27 -9.15 -5.17
C ILE A 108 4.43 -10.62 -5.60
N ALA A 109 5.06 -10.91 -6.74
CA ALA A 109 5.26 -12.29 -7.19
C ALA A 109 6.09 -13.12 -6.19
N GLU A 110 7.18 -12.57 -5.67
CA GLU A 110 8.01 -13.20 -4.62
C GLU A 110 7.22 -13.39 -3.30
N THR A 111 6.44 -12.39 -2.91
CA THR A 111 5.57 -12.40 -1.73
C THR A 111 4.48 -13.47 -1.82
N LEU A 112 3.90 -13.66 -3.00
CA LEU A 112 2.80 -14.59 -3.24
C LEU A 112 3.26 -16.04 -3.44
N GLY A 113 4.56 -16.33 -3.30
CA GLY A 113 5.11 -17.70 -3.42
C GLY A 113 4.88 -18.34 -4.79
N LYS A 114 4.66 -17.54 -5.85
CA LYS A 114 4.45 -18.04 -7.21
C LYS A 114 5.75 -17.99 -8.01
N PHE A 115 6.68 -18.89 -7.68
CA PHE A 115 7.71 -19.44 -8.59
C PHE A 115 8.01 -20.89 -8.18
#